data_AF-A0A350M7T9-F1
#
_entry.id   AF-A0A350M7T9-F1
#
_cell.length_a   1.000
_cell.length_b   1.000
_cell.length_c   1.000
_cell.angle_alpha   90.00
_cell.angle_beta   90.00
_cell.angle_gamma   90.00
#
_symmetry.space_group_name_H-M   'P 1'
#
loop_
_entity.id
_entity.type
_entity.pdbx_description
1 polymer ?
#
loop_
_entity_poly.entity_id
_entity_poly.type
_entity_poly.pdbx_seq_one_letter_code
_entity_poly.pdbx_strand_id
1 'polypeptide(L)'
;MPVRKNPFYITLIVSVFLYSFKAGEEKKNLSQEVDPPFLTISTPWADSVFNTLSQDERIAQLFMVAAYSNRDEKHENELKDLIENYGIGGLIYFQGGPV
;
A
#
# COMPACT_ATOMS: atom_id res chain seq x y z
N MET A 1 -58.03 40.12 17.76
CA MET A 1 -58.39 38.69 17.68
C MET A 1 -57.13 37.88 17.42
N PRO A 2 -56.72 36.93 18.29
CA PRO A 2 -55.53 36.14 18.04
C PRO A 2 -55.86 35.00 17.05
N VAL A 3 -55.20 35.00 15.89
CA VAL A 3 -55.27 33.90 14.93
C VAL A 3 -54.56 32.69 15.54
N ARG A 4 -55.31 31.63 15.84
CA ARG A 4 -54.80 30.37 16.38
C ARG A 4 -53.91 29.71 15.31
N LYS A 5 -52.58 29.84 15.45
CA LYS A 5 -51.61 29.22 14.53
C LYS A 5 -51.75 27.69 14.62
N ASN A 6 -52.19 27.05 13.54
CA ASN A 6 -52.40 25.60 13.49
C ASN A 6 -51.05 24.85 13.49
N PRO A 7 -50.87 23.81 14.35
CA PRO A 7 -49.58 23.16 14.57
C PRO A 7 -49.06 22.41 13.32
N PHE A 8 -49.94 22.03 12.39
CA PHE A 8 -49.58 21.31 11.16
C PHE A 8 -48.63 22.09 10.24
N TYR A 9 -48.73 23.42 10.22
CA TYR A 9 -47.87 24.25 9.36
C TYR A 9 -46.41 24.28 9.85
N ILE A 10 -46.21 24.24 11.17
CA ILE A 10 -44.88 24.21 11.78
C ILE A 10 -44.20 22.87 11.46
N THR A 11 -44.94 21.75 11.55
CA THR A 11 -44.43 20.42 11.19
C THR A 11 -44.01 20.34 9.73
N LEU A 12 -44.76 20.97 8.83
CA LEU A 12 -44.44 20.99 7.40
C LEU A 12 -43.14 21.76 7.13
N ILE A 13 -42.97 22.94 7.72
CA ILE A 13 -41.73 23.73 7.57
C ILE A 13 -40.51 22.98 8.13
N VAL A 14 -40.64 22.33 9.30
CA VAL A 14 -39.56 21.53 9.89
C VAL A 14 -39.21 20.35 8.99
N SER A 15 -40.21 19.66 8.43
CA SER A 15 -39.96 18.54 7.52
C SER A 15 -39.23 18.96 6.24
N VAL A 16 -39.58 20.11 5.67
CA VAL A 16 -38.92 20.67 4.49
C VAL A 16 -37.49 21.10 4.83
N PHE A 17 -37.28 21.74 5.98
CA PHE A 17 -35.95 22.16 6.42
C PHE A 17 -35.02 20.95 6.67
N LEU A 18 -35.54 19.88 7.29
CA LEU A 18 -34.81 18.63 7.48
C LEU A 18 -34.47 17.95 6.14
N TYR A 19 -35.39 18.02 5.16
CA TYR A 19 -35.16 17.46 3.83
C TYR A 19 -34.08 18.26 3.07
N SER A 20 -34.14 19.59 3.12
CA SER A 20 -33.14 20.47 2.50
C SER A 20 -31.76 20.35 3.16
N PHE A 21 -31.69 20.14 4.48
CA PHE A 21 -30.43 19.91 5.18
C PHE A 21 -29.77 18.59 4.75
N LYS A 22 -30.56 17.55 4.50
CA LYS A 22 -30.06 16.26 3.98
C LYS A 22 -29.57 16.36 2.53
N ALA A 23 -30.08 17.30 1.75
CA ALA A 23 -29.73 17.49 0.35
C ALA A 23 -28.44 18.33 0.13
N GLY A 24 -27.83 18.87 1.19
CA GLY A 24 -26.68 19.77 1.11
C GLY A 24 -25.29 19.12 1.09
N GLU A 25 -25.18 17.79 1.19
CA GLU A 25 -23.89 17.09 1.10
C GLU A 25 -23.57 16.66 -0.35
N GLU A 26 -23.31 17.62 -1.23
CA GLU A 26 -22.53 17.31 -2.43
C GLU A 26 -21.07 17.13 -2.03
N LYS A 27 -20.62 15.87 -1.97
CA LYS A 27 -19.19 15.55 -1.91
C LYS A 27 -18.54 16.10 -3.18
N LYS A 28 -17.91 17.27 -3.08
CA LYS A 28 -17.03 17.80 -4.12
C LYS A 28 -15.99 16.72 -4.41
N ASN A 29 -16.06 16.09 -5.57
CA ASN A 29 -15.07 15.14 -6.04
C ASN A 29 -13.76 15.90 -6.31
N LEU A 30 -12.99 16.16 -5.25
CA LEU A 30 -11.59 16.58 -5.38
C LEU A 30 -10.85 15.36 -5.95
N SER A 31 -10.46 15.44 -7.22
CA SER A 31 -9.53 14.55 -7.91
C SER A 31 -9.81 13.05 -7.74
N GLN A 32 -10.25 12.37 -8.80
CA GLN A 32 -10.21 10.91 -8.80
C GLN A 32 -8.74 10.46 -8.64
N GLU A 33 -8.32 10.21 -7.40
CA GLU A 33 -7.11 9.48 -7.08
C GLU A 33 -7.38 8.05 -7.53
N VAL A 34 -7.00 7.77 -8.78
CA VAL A 34 -7.05 6.41 -9.30
C VAL A 34 -5.96 5.67 -8.54
N ASP A 35 -6.38 4.80 -7.61
CA ASP A 35 -5.47 3.92 -6.91
C ASP A 35 -4.60 3.21 -7.95
N PRO A 36 -3.27 3.21 -7.78
CA PRO A 36 -2.42 2.55 -8.74
C PRO A 36 -2.79 1.05 -8.81
N PRO A 37 -2.73 0.42 -10.01
CA PRO A 37 -3.25 -0.93 -10.23
C PRO A 37 -2.76 -1.98 -9.23
N PHE A 38 -1.53 -1.84 -8.71
CA PHE A 38 -0.95 -2.77 -7.75
C PHE A 38 -1.63 -2.78 -6.36
N LEU A 39 -2.38 -1.74 -5.98
CA LEU A 39 -3.15 -1.74 -4.72
C LEU A 39 -4.43 -2.58 -4.83
N THR A 40 -4.92 -2.78 -6.05
CA THR A 40 -6.16 -3.53 -6.31
C THR A 40 -5.92 -5.02 -6.57
N ILE A 41 -4.65 -5.41 -6.78
CA ILE A 41 -4.26 -6.79 -7.07
C ILE A 41 -3.95 -7.50 -5.74
N SER A 42 -4.68 -8.57 -5.45
CA SER A 42 -4.37 -9.45 -4.32
C SER A 42 -3.05 -10.18 -4.57
N THR A 43 -2.16 -10.22 -3.57
CA THR A 43 -0.83 -10.87 -3.64
C THR A 43 -0.73 -12.10 -2.73
N PRO A 44 -1.66 -13.07 -2.80
CA PRO A 44 -1.74 -14.18 -1.84
C PRO A 44 -0.49 -15.06 -1.87
N TRP A 45 0.20 -15.14 -3.01
CA TRP A 45 1.46 -15.84 -3.13
C TRP A 45 2.55 -15.21 -2.24
N ALA A 46 2.76 -13.89 -2.33
CA ALA A 46 3.78 -13.20 -1.54
C ALA A 46 3.51 -13.35 -0.05
N ASP A 47 2.25 -13.18 0.37
CA ASP A 47 1.83 -13.37 1.76
C ASP A 47 2.03 -14.81 2.22
N SER A 48 1.68 -15.79 1.37
CA SER A 48 1.85 -17.21 1.71
C SER A 48 3.32 -17.57 1.94
N VAL A 49 4.22 -17.12 1.06
CA VAL A 49 5.66 -17.36 1.19
C VAL A 49 6.21 -16.64 2.41
N PHE A 50 5.89 -15.36 2.60
CA PHE A 50 6.36 -14.57 3.75
C PHE A 50 5.94 -15.17 5.09
N ASN A 51 4.75 -15.76 5.15
CA ASN A 51 4.25 -16.43 6.35
C ASN A 51 4.95 -17.75 6.67
N THR A 52 5.67 -18.36 5.72
CA THR A 52 6.51 -19.54 5.99
C THR A 52 7.87 -19.19 6.59
N LEU A 53 8.32 -17.94 6.48
CA LEU A 53 9.63 -17.50 6.94
C LEU A 53 9.64 -17.24 8.46
N SER A 54 10.73 -17.65 9.11
CA SER A 54 11.08 -17.22 10.46
C SER A 54 11.40 -15.73 10.51
N GLN A 55 11.47 -15.17 11.73
CA GLN A 55 11.79 -13.76 11.91
C GLN A 55 13.17 -13.39 11.33
N ASP A 56 14.16 -14.26 11.50
CA ASP A 56 15.52 -14.02 11.01
C ASP A 56 15.57 -14.09 9.49
N GLU A 57 14.88 -15.05 8.86
CA GLU A 57 14.77 -15.13 7.40
C GLU A 57 14.06 -13.90 6.81
N ARG A 58 13.02 -13.38 7.47
CA ARG A 58 12.37 -12.13 7.04
C ARG A 58 13.31 -10.94 7.08
N ILE A 59 14.16 -10.87 8.10
CA ILE A 59 15.19 -9.82 8.21
C ILE A 59 16.26 -10.03 7.15
N ALA A 60 16.68 -11.26 6.90
CA ALA A 60 17.65 -11.62 5.87
C ALA A 60 17.23 -11.14 4.48
N GLN A 61 15.94 -11.28 4.15
CA GLN A 61 15.35 -10.82 2.90
C GLN A 61 15.41 -9.30 2.68
N LEU A 62 15.74 -8.50 3.70
CA LEU A 62 15.92 -7.05 3.58
C LEU A 62 17.35 -6.65 3.20
N PHE A 63 18.31 -7.58 3.24
CA PHE A 63 19.69 -7.29 2.87
C PHE A 63 19.92 -7.45 1.36
N MET A 64 20.52 -6.41 0.79
CA MET A 64 20.96 -6.37 -0.61
C MET A 64 22.48 -6.21 -0.65
N VAL A 65 23.18 -7.13 -1.31
CA VAL A 65 24.65 -7.16 -1.33
C VAL A 65 25.19 -6.80 -2.72
N ALA A 66 26.27 -6.04 -2.77
CA ALA A 66 26.91 -5.64 -4.03
C ALA A 66 27.68 -6.82 -4.67
N ALA A 67 27.30 -7.19 -5.89
CA ALA A 67 27.99 -8.17 -6.72
C ALA A 67 28.79 -7.46 -7.81
N TYR A 68 30.12 -7.54 -7.76
CA TYR A 68 31.00 -6.90 -8.75
C TYR A 68 31.48 -7.95 -9.76
N SER A 69 31.17 -7.75 -11.04
CA SER A 69 31.50 -8.73 -12.11
C SER A 69 32.98 -8.80 -12.50
N ASN A 70 33.80 -7.86 -12.03
CA ASN A 70 35.22 -7.77 -12.33
C ASN A 70 36.11 -8.26 -11.17
N ARG A 71 35.54 -8.94 -10.17
CA ARG A 71 36.28 -9.52 -9.04
C ARG A 71 36.63 -10.98 -9.29
N ASP A 72 37.45 -11.53 -8.40
CA ASP A 72 37.94 -12.90 -8.47
C ASP A 72 37.00 -13.91 -7.78
N GLU A 73 37.33 -15.19 -7.89
CA GLU A 73 36.58 -16.32 -7.32
C GLU A 73 36.37 -16.20 -5.81
N LYS A 74 37.26 -15.51 -5.09
CA LYS A 74 37.10 -15.25 -3.65
C LYS A 74 35.84 -14.44 -3.37
N HIS A 75 35.59 -13.40 -4.17
CA HIS A 75 34.38 -12.58 -4.06
C HIS A 75 33.12 -13.40 -4.36
N GLU A 76 33.16 -14.28 -5.36
CA GLU A 76 32.05 -15.17 -5.69
C GLU A 76 31.73 -16.14 -4.54
N ASN A 77 32.75 -16.73 -3.92
CA ASN A 77 32.60 -17.62 -2.78
C ASN A 77 32.02 -16.88 -1.55
N GLU A 78 32.47 -15.65 -1.28
CA GLU A 78 31.89 -14.83 -0.21
C GLU A 78 30.39 -14.53 -0.45
N LEU A 79 30.01 -14.22 -1.70
CA LEU A 79 28.59 -14.05 -2.05
C LEU A 79 27.80 -15.34 -1.89
N LYS A 80 28.37 -16.48 -2.29
CA LYS A 80 27.75 -17.79 -2.13
C LYS A 80 27.50 -18.11 -0.66
N ASP A 81 28.46 -17.84 0.20
CA ASP A 81 28.32 -18.02 1.65
C ASP A 81 27.19 -17.16 2.21
N LEU A 82 27.04 -15.92 1.74
CA LEU A 82 25.95 -15.02 2.14
C LEU A 82 24.57 -15.52 1.67
N ILE A 83 24.50 -16.12 0.49
CA ILE A 83 23.26 -16.69 -0.04
C ILE A 83 22.88 -17.96 0.73
N GLU A 84 23.81 -18.91 0.84
CA GLU A 84 23.54 -20.26 1.36
C GLU A 84 23.39 -20.27 2.89
N ASN A 85 24.21 -19.51 3.61
CA ASN A 85 24.22 -19.56 5.08
C ASN A 85 23.36 -18.47 5.73
N TYR A 86 23.12 -17.36 5.03
CA TYR A 86 22.41 -16.21 5.60
C TYR A 86 21.12 -15.83 4.86
N GLY A 87 20.84 -16.39 3.67
CA GLY A 87 19.57 -16.21 2.98
C GLY A 87 19.26 -14.76 2.58
N ILE A 88 20.28 -14.01 2.13
CA ILE A 88 20.12 -12.60 1.73
C ILE A 88 19.04 -12.41 0.67
N GLY A 89 18.31 -11.30 0.74
CA GLY A 89 17.15 -11.03 -0.13
C GLY A 89 17.49 -10.68 -1.57
N GLY A 90 18.70 -10.18 -1.84
CA GLY A 90 19.11 -9.94 -3.21
C GLY A 90 20.51 -9.42 -3.41
N LEU A 91 20.85 -9.28 -4.68
CA LEU A 91 22.14 -8.79 -5.16
C LEU A 91 21.94 -7.53 -5.99
N ILE A 92 22.89 -6.61 -5.90
CA ILE A 92 22.99 -5.43 -6.76
C ILE A 92 24.25 -5.61 -7.61
N TYR A 93 24.07 -5.85 -8.90
CA TYR A 93 25.20 -6.03 -9.82
C TYR A 93 25.82 -4.70 -10.22
N PHE A 94 27.15 -4.62 -10.14
CA PHE A 94 27.96 -3.46 -10.50
C PHE A 94 29.06 -3.85 -11.50
N GLN A 95 29.54 -2.84 -12.24
CA GLN A 95 30.68 -2.94 -13.16
C GLN A 95 30.57 -4.10 -14.17
N GLY A 96 29.56 -4.03 -15.04
CA GLY A 96 29.51 -4.78 -16.30
C GLY A 96 30.11 -3.93 -17.42
N GLY A 97 31.34 -4.22 -17.84
CA GLY A 97 31.88 -3.62 -19.05
C GLY A 97 31.14 -4.13 -20.28
N PRO A 98 30.88 -3.30 -21.31
CA PRO A 98 30.49 -3.83 -22.60
C PRO A 98 31.63 -4.72 -23.12
N VAL A 99 31.31 -5.97 -23.43
CA VAL A 99 32.17 -6.83 -24.26
C VAL A 99 32.16 -6.35 -25.70
#